data_AF-A0A8X6PIK8-F1
#
_entry.id   AF-A0A8X6PIK8-F1
#
_cell.length_a   1.000
_cell.length_b   1.000
_cell.length_c   1.000
_cell.angle_alpha   90.00
_cell.angle_beta   90.00
_cell.angle_gamma   90.00
#
_symmetry.space_group_name_H-M   'P 1'
#
loop_
_entity.id
_entity.type
_entity.pdbx_description
1 polymer ?
#
loop_
_entity_poly.entity_id
_entity_poly.type
_entity_poly.pdbx_seq_one_letter_code
_entity_poly.pdbx_strand_id
1 'polypeptide(L)'
;MTEDGNAQQHVSRVATKLPPLWKHNIKLWFLQAEANFELSGITNDVTKYNNVLAAIDSEILSVVSDLLFDPPHADQYATLKKRLI
;
A
#
# COMPACT_ATOMS: atom_id res chain seq x y z
N MET A 1 27.35 -1.58 -40.65
CA MET A 1 27.59 -1.89 -39.24
C MET A 1 26.31 -1.51 -38.51
N THR A 2 25.54 -2.53 -38.14
CA THR A 2 24.28 -2.54 -37.37
C THR A 2 24.37 -1.66 -36.11
N GLU A 3 23.39 -0.79 -35.86
CA GLU A 3 22.25 -0.97 -34.90
C GLU A 3 22.79 -1.25 -33.47
N ASP A 4 22.51 -0.47 -32.42
CA ASP A 4 21.17 -0.12 -31.93
C ASP A 4 21.18 1.09 -30.99
N GLY A 5 20.16 1.93 -31.13
CA GLY A 5 19.80 2.95 -30.16
C GLY A 5 19.16 2.33 -28.92
N ASN A 6 19.89 2.29 -27.81
CA ASN A 6 19.32 1.97 -26.51
C ASN A 6 18.55 3.19 -25.97
N ALA A 7 17.32 3.39 -26.47
CA ALA A 7 16.35 4.27 -25.86
C ALA A 7 15.89 3.64 -24.54
N GLN A 8 16.59 3.96 -23.46
CA GLN A 8 16.23 3.54 -22.12
C GLN A 8 14.87 4.14 -21.76
N GLN A 9 13.82 3.34 -21.90
CA GLN A 9 12.44 3.70 -21.58
C GLN A 9 12.35 4.00 -20.08
N HIS A 10 12.37 5.29 -19.72
CA HIS A 10 12.14 5.73 -18.36
C HIS A 10 10.63 5.73 -18.10
N VAL A 11 10.10 4.61 -17.61
CA VAL A 11 8.73 4.57 -17.11
C VAL A 11 8.70 5.39 -15.83
N SER A 12 8.24 6.64 -15.92
CA SER A 12 7.90 7.46 -14.77
C SER A 12 6.79 6.75 -14.00
N ARG A 13 7.14 6.01 -12.95
CA ARG A 13 6.17 5.36 -12.06
C ARG A 13 5.33 6.44 -11.41
N VAL A 14 4.11 6.65 -11.90
CA VAL A 14 3.14 7.53 -11.25
C VAL A 14 2.75 6.83 -9.94
N ALA A 15 3.37 7.24 -8.84
CA ALA A 15 2.97 6.82 -7.51
C ALA A 15 1.64 7.49 -7.18
N THR A 16 0.53 6.89 -7.63
CA THR A 16 -0.80 7.32 -7.23
C THR A 16 -1.01 6.94 -5.77
N LYS A 17 -1.06 7.96 -4.89
CA LYS A 17 -1.44 7.80 -3.49
C LYS A 17 -2.77 7.04 -3.42
N LEU A 18 -2.89 6.11 -2.46
CA LEU A 18 -4.14 5.38 -2.26
C LEU A 18 -5.31 6.33 -1.99
N PRO A 19 -6.53 6.00 -2.48
CA PRO A 19 -7.71 6.77 -2.14
C PRO A 19 -8.01 6.65 -0.63
N PRO A 20 -8.73 7.61 -0.03
CA PRO A 20 -9.22 7.50 1.33
C PRO A 20 -9.96 6.18 1.58
N LEU A 21 -9.84 5.62 2.79
CA LEU A 21 -10.47 4.34 3.15
C LEU A 21 -11.99 4.38 2.99
N TRP A 22 -12.55 3.35 2.34
CA TRP A 22 -14.00 3.17 2.22
C TRP A 22 -14.55 2.41 3.41
N LYS A 23 -14.94 3.12 4.48
CA LYS A 23 -15.48 2.50 5.72
C LYS A 23 -16.66 1.55 5.48
N HIS A 24 -17.48 1.81 4.46
CA HIS A 24 -18.63 0.96 4.11
C HIS A 24 -18.25 -0.35 3.39
N ASN A 25 -17.05 -0.45 2.81
CA ASN A 25 -16.57 -1.64 2.13
C ASN A 25 -15.04 -1.72 2.10
N ILE A 26 -14.47 -1.99 3.28
CA ILE A 26 -13.02 -2.05 3.48
C ILE A 26 -12.37 -3.19 2.66
N LYS A 27 -13.07 -4.32 2.52
CA LYS A 27 -12.61 -5.47 1.70
C LYS A 27 -12.34 -5.06 0.26
N LEU A 28 -13.28 -4.36 -0.38
CA LEU A 28 -13.12 -3.91 -1.77
C LEU A 28 -12.03 -2.85 -1.91
N TRP A 29 -11.91 -1.94 -0.94
CA TRP A 29 -10.83 -0.97 -0.92
C TRP A 29 -9.45 -1.64 -0.86
N PHE A 30 -9.29 -2.69 -0.03
CA PHE A 30 -8.03 -3.44 0.03
C PHE A 30 -7.69 -4.12 -1.30
N LEU A 31 -8.68 -4.68 -2.01
CA LEU A 31 -8.46 -5.24 -3.36
C LEU A 31 -7.91 -4.19 -4.33
N GLN A 32 -8.46 -2.97 -4.30
CA GLN A 32 -7.95 -1.87 -5.13
C GLN A 32 -6.55 -1.42 -4.69
N ALA A 33 -6.29 -1.35 -3.39
CA ALA A 33 -4.98 -0.99 -2.86
C ALA A 33 -3.91 -2.01 -3.29
N GLU A 34 -4.21 -3.30 -3.21
CA GLU A 34 -3.31 -4.38 -3.64
C GLU A 34 -3.02 -4.32 -5.14
N ALA A 35 -4.03 -4.07 -5.98
CA ALA A 35 -3.82 -3.85 -7.40
C ALA A 35 -2.91 -2.64 -7.68
N ASN A 36 -3.04 -1.55 -6.92
CA ASN A 36 -2.14 -0.39 -7.03
C ASN A 36 -0.71 -0.72 -6.62
N PHE A 37 -0.52 -1.54 -5.59
CA PHE A 37 0.79 -2.00 -5.16
C PHE A 37 1.46 -2.83 -6.25
N GLU A 38 0.72 -3.75 -6.87
CA GLU A 38 1.23 -4.58 -7.96
C GLU A 38 1.63 -3.74 -9.18
N LEU A 39 0.76 -2.83 -9.63
CA LEU A 39 1.05 -1.90 -10.73
C LEU A 39 2.26 -1.00 -10.43
N SER A 40 2.44 -0.65 -9.16
CA SER A 40 3.57 0.14 -8.69
C SER A 40 4.80 -0.70 -8.34
N GLY A 41 4.78 -2.03 -8.49
CA GLY A 41 5.90 -2.88 -8.06
C GLY A 41 6.24 -2.75 -6.56
N ILE A 42 5.28 -2.38 -5.72
CA ILE A 42 5.41 -2.30 -4.27
C ILE A 42 5.21 -3.71 -3.70
N THR A 43 6.31 -4.37 -3.38
CA THR A 43 6.31 -5.74 -2.83
C THR A 43 6.66 -5.78 -1.35
N ASN A 44 7.41 -4.79 -0.87
CA ASN A 44 7.89 -4.72 0.51
C ASN A 44 6.73 -4.48 1.50
N ASP A 45 6.65 -5.34 2.53
CA ASP A 45 5.58 -5.34 3.56
C ASP A 45 5.45 -3.99 4.27
N VAL A 46 6.56 -3.45 4.77
CA VAL A 46 6.61 -2.14 5.45
C VAL A 46 6.13 -1.02 4.54
N THR A 47 6.47 -1.07 3.25
CA THR A 47 6.01 -0.08 2.28
C THR A 47 4.49 -0.17 2.07
N LYS A 48 3.92 -1.37 1.97
CA LYS A 48 2.46 -1.57 1.88
C LYS A 48 1.77 -1.06 3.15
N TYR A 49 2.31 -1.40 4.32
CA TYR A 49 1.82 -0.95 5.62
C TYR A 49 1.76 0.58 5.70
N ASN A 50 2.85 1.27 5.38
CA ASN A 50 2.92 2.73 5.39
C ASN A 50 1.93 3.38 4.41
N ASN A 51 1.71 2.78 3.22
CA ASN A 51 0.73 3.28 2.28
C ASN A 51 -0.71 3.21 2.83
N VAL A 52 -1.05 2.11 3.52
CA VAL A 52 -2.37 1.98 4.16
C VAL A 52 -2.51 3.01 5.29
N LEU A 53 -1.50 3.15 6.15
CA LEU A 53 -1.52 4.16 7.23
C LEU A 53 -1.74 5.57 6.69
N ALA A 54 -1.14 5.92 5.56
CA ALA A 54 -1.29 7.22 4.93
C ALA A 54 -2.69 7.47 4.30
N ALA A 55 -3.52 6.43 4.20
CA ALA A 55 -4.84 6.46 3.56
C ALA A 55 -6.02 6.33 4.54
N ILE A 56 -5.75 5.93 5.78
CA ILE A 56 -6.75 5.81 6.86
C ILE A 56 -6.81 7.09 7.70
N ASP A 57 -7.97 7.38 8.28
CA ASP A 57 -8.19 8.57 9.11
C ASP A 57 -7.88 8.33 10.60
N SER A 58 -7.92 9.40 11.40
CA SER A 58 -7.61 9.36 12.83
C SER A 58 -8.50 8.42 13.63
N GLU A 59 -9.77 8.27 13.25
CA GLU A 59 -10.70 7.34 13.90
C GLU A 59 -10.20 5.91 13.73
N ILE A 60 -9.84 5.51 12.51
CA ILE A 60 -9.33 4.17 12.23
C ILE A 60 -7.93 3.96 12.81
N LEU A 61 -7.06 4.97 12.76
CA LEU A 61 -5.74 4.92 13.42
C LEU A 61 -5.85 4.67 14.92
N SER A 62 -6.90 5.19 15.55
CA SER A 62 -7.14 4.97 16.99
C SER A 62 -7.49 3.50 17.28
N VAL A 63 -8.23 2.84 16.37
CA VAL A 63 -8.61 1.41 16.47
C VAL A 63 -7.40 0.48 16.35
N VAL A 64 -6.40 0.86 15.56
CA VAL A 64 -5.18 0.07 15.31
C VAL A 64 -3.95 0.64 16.02
N SER A 65 -4.16 1.46 17.04
CA SER A 65 -3.09 2.18 17.76
C SER A 65 -2.09 1.25 18.44
N ASP A 66 -2.54 0.07 18.88
CA ASP A 66 -1.69 -1.01 19.37
C ASP A 66 -0.64 -1.41 18.33
N LEU A 67 -1.05 -1.58 17.07
CA LEU A 67 -0.14 -1.92 15.97
C LEU A 67 0.81 -0.77 15.58
N LEU A 68 0.50 0.46 15.97
CA LEU A 68 1.34 1.63 15.74
C LEU A 68 2.40 1.80 16.84
N PHE A 69 2.01 1.58 18.10
CA PHE A 69 2.91 1.71 19.25
C PHE A 69 3.78 0.47 19.47
N ASP A 70 3.28 -0.70 19.10
CA ASP A 70 4.01 -1.97 19.15
C ASP A 70 3.82 -2.73 17.82
N PRO A 71 4.50 -2.29 16.75
CA PRO A 71 4.35 -2.90 15.44
C PRO A 71 4.94 -4.31 15.42
N PRO A 72 4.26 -5.29 14.79
CA PRO A 72 4.79 -6.64 14.68
C PRO A 72 6.09 -6.66 13.87
N HIS A 73 7.00 -7.56 14.24
CA HIS A 73 8.31 -7.70 13.58
C HIS A 73 8.23 -8.17 12.11
N ALA A 74 7.15 -8.86 11.75
CA ALA A 74 6.88 -9.35 10.41
C ALA A 74 5.37 -9.25 10.11
N ASP A 75 5.01 -9.33 8.83
CA ASP A 75 3.62 -9.36 8.38
C ASP A 75 2.79 -8.16 8.88
N GLN A 76 3.39 -6.96 8.91
CA GLN A 76 2.74 -5.73 9.39
C GLN A 76 1.51 -5.41 8.56
N TYR A 77 1.63 -5.51 7.23
CA TYR A 77 0.52 -5.27 6.33
C TYR A 77 -0.60 -6.30 6.52
N ALA A 78 -0.25 -7.59 6.61
CA ALA A 78 -1.24 -8.65 6.76
C ALA A 78 -1.97 -8.56 8.12
N THR A 79 -1.25 -8.23 9.18
CA THR A 79 -1.82 -8.01 10.52
C THR A 79 -2.77 -6.82 10.53
N LEU A 80 -2.36 -5.69 9.94
CA LEU A 80 -3.22 -4.50 9.79
C LEU A 80 -4.47 -4.82 8.97
N LYS A 81 -4.32 -5.49 7.81
CA LYS A 81 -5.43 -5.88 6.94
C LYS A 81 -6.44 -6.77 7.68
N LYS A 82 -5.96 -7.75 8.44
CA LYS A 82 -6.80 -8.65 9.25
C LYS A 82 -7.56 -7.91 10.35
N ARG A 83 -7.01 -6.84 10.90
CA ARG A 83 -7.66 -6.03 11.94
C ARG A 83 -8.79 -5.16 11.39
N LEU A 84 -8.66 -4.70 10.15
CA LEU A 84 -9.58 -3.76 9.51
C LEU A 84 -10.72 -4.42 8.71
N ILE A 85 -10.64 -5.73 8.45
CA ILE A 85 -11.60 -6.52 7.67
C ILE A 85 -12.45 -7.40 8.57
#